data_AF-A0A850ATG2-F1
#
_entry.id   AF-A0A850ATG2-F1
#
_cell.length_a   1.000
_cell.length_b   1.000
_cell.length_c   1.000
_cell.angle_alpha   90.00
_cell.angle_beta   90.00
_cell.angle_gamma   90.00
#
_symmetry.space_group_name_H-M   'P 1'
#
loop_
_entity.id
_entity.type
_entity.pdbx_description
1 polymer ?
#
loop_
_entity_poly.entity_id
_entity_poly.type
_entity_poly.pdbx_seq_one_letter_code
_entity_poly.pdbx_strand_id
1 'polypeptide(L)'
;MAESYFNRLVEQGGLEELMGAESAGTWAFDGASAAELSRQVCAENGLDVSRHRSQSIDLHLMKSADLVLCMAQEHKNDLARVFPHLREKIFTLKEFQQRISVELASIADPYGKSIEQYRETFGIIAREIRRIFPLVRQQAQAKRGEV
;
A
#
# COMPACT_ATOMS: atom_id res chain seq x y z
N MET A 1 0.78 -7.46 2.37
CA MET A 1 2.21 -7.25 2.09
C MET A 1 2.62 -5.78 2.26
N ALA A 2 2.11 -4.86 1.43
CA ALA A 2 2.50 -3.45 1.48
C ALA A 2 2.20 -2.76 2.82
N GLU A 3 0.94 -2.82 3.28
CA GLU A 3 0.50 -2.30 4.59
C GLU A 3 1.42 -2.78 5.73
N SER A 4 1.59 -4.09 5.85
CA SER A 4 2.36 -4.71 6.93
C SER A 4 3.83 -4.30 6.90
N TYR A 5 4.43 -4.21 5.71
CA TYR A 5 5.82 -3.76 5.58
C TYR A 5 5.97 -2.27 5.90
N PHE A 6 5.02 -1.43 5.51
CA PHE A 6 5.00 -0.01 5.87
C PHE A 6 4.88 0.17 7.39
N ASN A 7 3.89 -0.49 8.01
CA ASN A 7 3.66 -0.40 9.45
C ASN A 7 4.85 -0.95 10.25
N ARG A 8 5.56 -1.94 9.73
CA ARG A 8 6.81 -2.40 10.34
C ARG A 8 7.88 -1.29 10.41
N LEU A 9 8.01 -0.46 9.37
CA LEU A 9 8.93 0.67 9.38
C LEU A 9 8.46 1.79 10.32
N VAL A 10 7.14 2.00 10.43
CA VAL A 10 6.54 2.92 11.41
C VAL A 10 6.91 2.50 12.84
N GLU A 11 6.67 1.23 13.19
CA GLU A 11 6.99 0.67 14.51
C GLU A 11 8.48 0.75 14.82
N GLN A 12 9.35 0.41 13.86
CA GLN A 12 10.80 0.52 14.04
C GLN A 12 11.26 1.97 14.28
N GLY A 13 10.51 2.94 13.76
CA GLY A 13 10.80 4.36 13.92
C GLY A 13 10.14 5.01 15.14
N GLY A 14 9.26 4.32 15.87
CA GLY A 14 8.44 4.92 16.91
C GLY A 14 7.51 6.02 16.37
N LEU A 15 6.93 5.81 15.17
CA LEU A 15 6.15 6.81 14.42
C LEU A 15 4.64 6.53 14.43
N GLU A 16 4.15 5.64 15.30
CA GLU A 16 2.76 5.15 15.31
C GLU A 16 1.75 6.27 15.57
N GLU A 17 2.10 7.27 16.37
CA GLU A 17 1.26 8.45 16.60
C GLU A 17 1.27 9.46 15.44
N LEU A 18 2.20 9.31 14.50
CA LEU A 18 2.39 10.25 13.39
C LEU A 18 1.76 9.71 12.10
N MET A 19 1.94 8.43 11.82
CA MET A 19 1.57 7.84 10.54
C MET A 19 1.34 6.34 10.66
N GLY A 20 0.50 5.80 9.78
CA GLY A 20 0.22 4.38 9.66
C GLY A 20 -0.34 4.08 8.27
N ALA A 21 -0.50 2.81 7.96
CA ALA A 21 -1.11 2.35 6.72
C ALA A 21 -2.23 1.34 7.00
N GLU A 22 -3.24 1.40 6.15
CA GLU A 22 -4.28 0.39 5.99
C GLU A 22 -4.29 -0.07 4.53
N SER A 23 -4.87 -1.24 4.25
CA SER A 23 -5.10 -1.70 2.88
C SER A 23 -6.56 -2.06 2.62
N ALA A 24 -6.97 -1.88 1.36
CA ALA A 24 -8.29 -2.22 0.87
C ALA A 24 -8.19 -2.67 -0.59
N GLY A 25 -9.12 -3.53 -1.03
CA GLY A 25 -9.21 -3.96 -2.41
C GLY A 25 -10.31 -3.25 -3.18
N THR A 26 -10.08 -2.99 -4.47
CA THR A 26 -11.09 -2.46 -5.39
C THR A 26 -12.16 -3.50 -5.77
N TRP A 27 -11.81 -4.79 -5.65
CA TRP A 27 -12.66 -5.95 -5.94
C TRP A 27 -12.57 -7.00 -4.82
N ALA A 28 -12.38 -6.57 -3.56
CA ALA A 28 -12.21 -7.49 -2.44
C ALA A 28 -13.54 -8.10 -1.99
N PHE A 29 -13.46 -9.33 -1.49
CA PHE A 29 -14.47 -9.86 -0.57
C PHE A 29 -14.02 -9.59 0.85
N ASP A 30 -14.90 -9.03 1.67
CA ASP A 30 -14.56 -8.66 3.05
C ASP A 30 -14.29 -9.88 3.93
N GLY A 31 -13.36 -9.73 4.87
CA GLY A 31 -13.10 -10.72 5.91
C GLY A 31 -12.23 -11.91 5.52
N ALA A 32 -11.72 -11.97 4.29
CA ALA A 32 -10.78 -13.01 3.89
C ALA A 32 -9.40 -12.81 4.56
N SER A 33 -8.79 -13.91 4.99
CA SER A 33 -7.40 -13.89 5.44
C SER A 33 -6.44 -13.61 4.28
N ALA A 34 -5.24 -13.12 4.59
CA ALA A 34 -4.17 -13.01 3.60
C ALA A 34 -3.91 -14.37 2.91
N ALA A 35 -3.66 -14.35 1.60
CA ALA A 35 -3.34 -15.55 0.83
C ALA A 35 -2.14 -16.29 1.44
N GLU A 36 -2.15 -17.62 1.42
CA GLU A 36 -1.15 -18.44 2.11
C GLU A 36 0.29 -18.11 1.69
N LEU A 37 0.53 -17.95 0.38
CA LEU A 37 1.85 -17.56 -0.13
C LEU A 37 2.24 -16.13 0.29
N SER A 38 1.29 -15.20 0.44
CA SER A 38 1.57 -13.89 1.04
C SER A 38 1.92 -14.00 2.52
N ARG A 39 1.25 -14.86 3.28
CA ARG A 39 1.58 -15.12 4.69
C ARG A 39 2.99 -15.68 4.83
N GLN A 40 3.34 -16.66 3.99
CA GLN A 40 4.67 -17.26 3.96
C GLN A 40 5.75 -16.21 3.64
N VAL A 41 5.60 -15.43 2.56
CA VAL A 41 6.60 -14.40 2.20
C VAL A 41 6.68 -13.30 3.25
N CYS A 42 5.56 -12.89 3.84
CA CYS A 42 5.56 -11.94 4.96
C CYS A 42 6.34 -12.51 6.16
N ALA A 43 6.11 -13.76 6.54
CA ALA A 43 6.81 -14.41 7.65
C ALA A 43 8.32 -14.56 7.40
N GLU A 44 8.72 -14.92 6.17
CA GLU A 44 10.13 -14.95 5.73
C GLU A 44 10.83 -13.59 5.93
N ASN A 45 10.06 -12.49 5.95
CA ASN A 45 10.54 -11.13 6.13
C ASN A 45 10.21 -10.54 7.52
N GLY A 46 9.85 -11.39 8.49
CA GLY A 46 9.58 -10.97 9.87
C GLY A 46 8.30 -10.16 10.06
N LEU A 47 7.33 -10.30 9.15
CA LEU A 47 6.02 -9.64 9.22
C LEU A 47 4.94 -10.66 9.62
N ASP A 48 4.12 -10.30 10.61
CA ASP A 48 2.92 -11.07 10.95
C ASP A 48 1.70 -10.45 10.27
N VAL A 49 1.02 -11.25 9.43
CA VAL A 49 -0.22 -10.87 8.75
C VAL A 49 -1.39 -11.79 9.10
N SER A 50 -1.27 -12.57 10.19
CA SER A 50 -2.31 -13.50 10.65
C SER A 50 -3.64 -12.81 11.01
N ARG A 51 -3.55 -11.56 11.47
CA ARG A 51 -4.69 -10.71 11.84
C ARG A 51 -5.26 -9.90 10.68
N HIS A 52 -4.58 -9.86 9.53
CA HIS A 52 -5.07 -9.13 8.37
C HIS A 52 -6.40 -9.71 7.90
N ARG A 53 -7.35 -8.82 7.58
CA ARG A 53 -8.61 -9.16 6.94
C ARG A 53 -8.79 -8.23 5.76
N SER A 54 -9.13 -8.80 4.61
CA SER A 54 -9.48 -8.00 3.44
C SER A 54 -10.69 -7.13 3.76
N GLN A 55 -10.68 -5.92 3.22
CA GLN A 55 -11.80 -4.99 3.25
C GLN A 55 -11.94 -4.36 1.87
N SER A 56 -13.17 -4.08 1.48
CA SER A 56 -13.50 -3.38 0.25
C SER A 56 -13.23 -1.90 0.42
N ILE A 57 -12.73 -1.25 -0.63
CA ILE A 57 -12.56 0.19 -0.60
C ILE A 57 -13.92 0.90 -0.51
N ASP A 58 -14.02 1.89 0.36
CA ASP A 58 -15.21 2.74 0.51
C ASP A 58 -14.86 4.22 0.59
N LEU A 59 -15.89 5.08 0.62
CA LEU A 59 -15.70 6.52 0.71
C LEU A 59 -15.08 6.96 2.04
N HIS A 60 -15.30 6.20 3.12
CA HIS A 60 -14.78 6.54 4.44
C HIS A 60 -13.26 6.38 4.47
N LEU A 61 -12.75 5.22 4.06
CA LEU A 61 -11.32 4.93 3.87
C LEU A 61 -10.68 5.92 2.91
N MET A 62 -11.34 6.19 1.79
CA MET A 62 -10.84 7.17 0.82
C MET A 62 -10.76 8.57 1.39
N LYS A 63 -11.66 8.99 2.30
CA LYS A 63 -11.61 10.31 2.93
C LYS A 63 -10.59 10.38 4.07
N SER A 64 -10.45 9.32 4.86
CA SER A 64 -9.52 9.28 6.01
C SER A 64 -8.06 9.19 5.58
N ALA A 65 -7.77 8.53 4.45
CA ALA A 65 -6.41 8.41 3.94
C ALA A 65 -5.86 9.75 3.43
N ASP A 66 -4.68 10.14 3.89
CA ASP A 66 -3.94 11.30 3.37
C ASP A 66 -3.31 11.03 2.01
N LEU A 67 -2.97 9.77 1.75
CA LEU A 67 -2.34 9.29 0.54
C LEU A 67 -2.86 7.90 0.20
N VAL A 68 -3.19 7.67 -1.06
CA VAL A 68 -3.69 6.38 -1.57
C VAL A 68 -2.69 5.82 -2.58
N LEU A 69 -2.11 4.66 -2.27
CA LEU A 69 -1.06 4.01 -3.07
C LEU A 69 -1.56 2.69 -3.68
N CYS A 70 -1.85 2.73 -4.97
CA CYS A 70 -2.33 1.62 -5.77
C CYS A 70 -1.19 0.69 -6.22
N MET A 71 -1.43 -0.62 -6.26
CA MET A 71 -0.43 -1.57 -6.79
C MET A 71 -0.36 -1.55 -8.32
N ALA A 72 -1.43 -1.19 -9.01
CA ALA A 72 -1.52 -1.20 -10.46
C ALA A 72 -2.27 0.02 -11.01
N GLN A 73 -2.01 0.38 -12.26
CA GLN A 73 -2.59 1.54 -12.93
C GLN A 73 -4.11 1.43 -13.06
N GLU A 74 -4.61 0.23 -13.34
CA GLU A 74 -6.03 -0.10 -13.38
C GLU A 74 -6.73 0.24 -12.06
N HIS A 75 -6.15 -0.10 -10.91
CA HIS A 75 -6.70 0.27 -9.59
C HIS A 75 -6.76 1.79 -9.41
N LYS A 76 -5.69 2.50 -9.79
CA LYS A 76 -5.67 3.97 -9.74
C LYS A 76 -6.74 4.57 -10.63
N ASN A 77 -6.90 4.07 -11.85
CA ASN A 77 -7.87 4.58 -12.81
C ASN A 77 -9.31 4.33 -12.33
N ASP A 78 -9.59 3.15 -11.79
CA ASP A 78 -10.89 2.83 -11.21
C ASP A 78 -11.22 3.75 -10.03
N LEU A 79 -10.30 3.92 -9.07
CA LEU A 79 -10.51 4.82 -7.94
C LEU A 79 -10.65 6.28 -8.37
N ALA A 80 -9.85 6.75 -9.33
CA ALA A 80 -9.95 8.12 -9.84
C ALA A 80 -11.27 8.38 -10.59
N ARG A 81 -11.89 7.34 -11.16
CA ARG A 81 -13.21 7.42 -11.80
C ARG A 81 -14.33 7.44 -10.76
N VAL A 82 -14.23 6.62 -9.71
CA VAL A 82 -15.24 6.53 -8.64
C VAL A 82 -15.17 7.73 -7.69
N PHE A 83 -13.97 8.22 -7.40
CA PHE A 83 -13.70 9.33 -6.47
C PHE A 83 -12.96 10.49 -7.15
N PRO A 84 -13.57 11.17 -8.14
CA PRO A 84 -12.89 12.20 -8.92
C PRO A 84 -12.38 13.38 -8.07
N HIS A 85 -13.10 13.70 -6.99
CA HIS A 85 -12.72 14.77 -6.05
C HIS A 85 -11.52 14.44 -5.16
N LEU A 86 -11.07 13.18 -5.14
CA LEU A 86 -9.94 12.72 -4.33
C LEU A 86 -8.73 12.34 -5.21
N ARG A 87 -8.78 12.61 -6.51
CA ARG A 87 -7.79 12.16 -7.50
C ARG A 87 -6.36 12.61 -7.18
N GLU A 88 -6.20 13.78 -6.57
CA GLU A 88 -4.91 14.38 -6.26
C GLU A 88 -4.08 13.60 -5.23
N LYS A 89 -4.71 12.74 -4.44
CA LYS A 89 -4.04 11.87 -3.47
C LYS A 89 -3.94 10.40 -3.91
N ILE A 90 -4.35 10.08 -5.14
CA ILE A 90 -4.33 8.70 -5.67
C ILE A 90 -3.15 8.54 -6.63
N PHE A 91 -2.21 7.70 -6.22
CA PHE A 91 -1.03 7.36 -7.00
C PHE A 91 -0.86 5.84 -7.08
N THR A 92 -0.11 5.34 -8.04
CA THR A 92 0.51 4.02 -7.95
C THR A 92 1.73 4.10 -7.03
N LEU A 93 2.07 2.97 -6.39
CA LEU A 93 3.20 2.92 -5.46
C LEU A 93 4.51 3.35 -6.14
N LYS A 94 4.73 2.93 -7.38
CA LYS A 94 5.94 3.26 -8.14
C LYS A 94 5.98 4.71 -8.63
N GLU A 95 4.84 5.30 -9.03
CA GLU A 95 4.85 6.65 -9.59
C GLU A 95 4.89 7.75 -8.53
N PHE A 96 4.54 7.43 -7.27
CA PHE A 96 4.51 8.43 -6.22
C PHE A 96 5.89 9.10 -6.07
N GLN A 97 5.93 10.41 -6.29
CA GLN A 97 7.14 11.24 -6.26
C GLN A 97 8.24 10.75 -7.21
N GLN A 98 7.88 10.11 -8.32
CA GLN A 98 8.81 9.65 -9.33
C GLN A 98 8.24 9.81 -10.74
N ARG A 99 9.07 10.27 -11.69
CA ARG A 99 8.70 10.28 -13.11
C ARG A 99 8.97 8.90 -13.72
N ILE A 100 7.92 8.15 -13.94
CA ILE A 100 7.95 6.86 -14.65
C ILE A 100 6.85 6.85 -15.71
N SER A 101 7.03 6.01 -16.73
CA SER A 101 5.98 5.79 -17.72
C SER A 101 4.85 4.95 -17.13
N VAL A 102 3.65 5.07 -17.71
CA VAL A 102 2.44 4.38 -17.24
C VAL A 102 2.63 2.86 -17.29
N GLU A 103 3.36 2.36 -18.29
CA GLU A 103 3.63 0.93 -18.49
C GLU A 103 4.49 0.33 -17.36
N LEU A 104 5.33 1.15 -16.70
CA LEU A 104 6.21 0.70 -15.62
C LEU A 104 5.60 0.89 -14.24
N ALA A 105 4.48 1.59 -14.14
CA ALA A 105 3.85 2.01 -12.89
C ALA A 105 3.16 0.88 -12.11
N SER A 106 2.74 -0.19 -12.80
CA SER A 106 2.11 -1.34 -12.17
C SER A 106 3.13 -2.31 -11.54
N ILE A 107 2.74 -2.89 -10.42
CA ILE A 107 3.36 -4.05 -9.78
C ILE A 107 2.50 -5.25 -10.14
N ALA A 108 3.10 -6.30 -10.69
CA ALA A 108 2.38 -7.50 -11.10
C ALA A 108 1.74 -8.20 -9.89
N ASP A 109 0.48 -8.60 -10.05
CA ASP A 109 -0.25 -9.36 -9.04
C ASP A 109 0.26 -10.82 -9.00
N PRO A 110 0.79 -11.30 -7.86
CA PRO A 110 1.25 -12.67 -7.72
C PRO A 110 0.10 -13.66 -7.44
N TYR A 111 -1.17 -13.23 -7.42
CA TYR A 111 -2.27 -14.14 -7.14
C TYR A 111 -2.31 -15.36 -8.08
N GLY A 112 -2.34 -16.57 -7.51
CA GLY A 112 -2.32 -17.83 -8.25
C GLY A 112 -0.97 -18.17 -8.91
N LYS A 113 0.10 -17.48 -8.53
CA LYS A 113 1.46 -17.65 -9.07
C LYS A 113 2.37 -18.44 -8.12
N SER A 114 3.62 -18.69 -8.54
CA SER A 114 4.59 -19.42 -7.71
C SER A 114 5.06 -18.59 -6.51
N ILE A 115 5.63 -19.25 -5.50
CA ILE A 115 6.19 -18.57 -4.31
C ILE A 115 7.31 -17.59 -4.70
N GLU A 116 8.11 -17.90 -5.72
CA GLU A 116 9.15 -17.00 -6.25
C GLU A 116 8.55 -15.70 -6.77
N GLN A 117 7.41 -15.76 -7.45
CA GLN A 117 6.70 -14.58 -7.95
C GLN A 117 6.14 -13.73 -6.79
N TYR A 118 5.66 -14.36 -5.71
CA TYR A 118 5.31 -13.63 -4.48
C TYR A 118 6.52 -12.94 -3.86
N ARG A 119 7.70 -13.58 -3.81
CA ARG A 119 8.94 -12.99 -3.29
C ARG A 119 9.41 -11.82 -4.15
N GLU A 120 9.35 -11.94 -5.48
CA GLU A 120 9.66 -10.86 -6.41
C GLU A 120 8.74 -9.65 -6.20
N THR A 121 7.42 -9.88 -6.15
CA THR A 121 6.44 -8.83 -5.87
C THR A 121 6.71 -8.17 -4.51
N PHE A 122 6.96 -8.96 -3.47
CA PHE A 122 7.31 -8.42 -2.14
C PHE A 122 8.59 -7.56 -2.21
N GLY A 123 9.62 -8.02 -2.92
CA GLY A 123 10.87 -7.28 -3.09
C GLY A 123 10.66 -5.92 -3.74
N ILE A 124 9.80 -5.85 -4.77
CA ILE A 124 9.42 -4.58 -5.41
C ILE A 124 8.68 -3.69 -4.41
N ILE A 125 7.65 -4.21 -3.74
CA ILE A 125 6.87 -3.46 -2.75
C ILE A 125 7.78 -2.89 -1.65
N ALA A 126 8.64 -3.72 -1.07
CA ALA A 126 9.54 -3.32 0.01
C ALA A 126 10.52 -2.23 -0.44
N ARG A 127 11.07 -2.35 -1.66
CA ARG A 127 11.96 -1.33 -2.24
C ARG A 127 11.24 0.00 -2.41
N GLU A 128 10.05 0.00 -3.01
CA GLU A 128 9.30 1.24 -3.24
C GLU A 128 8.83 1.87 -1.94
N ILE A 129 8.37 1.07 -0.96
CA ILE A 129 8.02 1.58 0.38
C ILE A 129 9.22 2.26 1.03
N ARG A 130 10.41 1.63 1.04
CA ARG A 130 11.63 2.26 1.59
C ARG A 130 11.95 3.58 0.89
N ARG A 131 11.76 3.66 -0.43
CA ARG A 131 11.99 4.89 -1.21
C ARG A 131 11.06 6.01 -0.76
N ILE A 132 9.76 5.73 -0.58
CA ILE A 132 8.76 6.77 -0.29
C ILE A 132 8.63 7.09 1.20
N PHE A 133 9.01 6.18 2.09
CA PHE A 133 8.81 6.31 3.54
C PHE A 133 9.32 7.64 4.13
N PRO A 134 10.54 8.13 3.80
CA PRO A 134 11.01 9.43 4.29
C PRO A 134 10.15 10.61 3.84
N LEU A 135 9.59 10.54 2.63
CA LEU A 135 8.75 11.60 2.05
C LEU A 135 7.37 11.62 2.72
N VAL A 136 6.76 10.44 2.91
CA VAL A 136 5.48 10.32 3.63
C VAL A 136 5.65 10.80 5.08
N ARG A 137 6.76 10.46 5.73
CA ARG A 137 7.08 10.98 7.07
C ARG A 137 7.17 12.50 7.10
N GLN A 138 7.86 13.11 6.14
CA GLN A 138 7.96 14.57 6.05
C GLN A 138 6.58 15.22 5.86
N GLN A 139 5.74 14.65 4.99
CA GLN A 139 4.37 15.13 4.77
C GLN A 139 3.51 15.02 6.04
N ALA A 140 3.60 13.90 6.76
CA ALA A 140 2.88 13.71 8.02
C ALA A 140 3.32 14.70 9.10
N GLN A 141 4.63 15.00 9.19
CA GLN A 141 5.17 15.99 10.12
C GLN A 141 4.69 17.41 9.80
N ALA A 142 4.71 17.81 8.53
CA ALA A 142 4.21 19.10 8.09
C ALA A 142 2.73 19.28 8.46
N LYS A 143 1.90 18.26 8.16
CA LYS A 143 0.48 18.28 8.48
C LYS A 143 0.20 18.35 9.98
N ARG A 144 0.99 17.68 10.83
CA ARG A 144 0.83 17.73 12.30
C ARG A 144 1.21 19.10 12.89
N GLY A 145 2.13 19.83 12.24
CA GLY A 145 2.54 21.18 12.66
C GLY A 145 1.60 22.30 12.21
N GLU A 146 0.64 22.01 11.32
CA GLU A 146 -0.37 22.95 10.84
C GLU A 146 -1.66 22.96 11.70
N VAL A 147 -1.75 22.06 12.70
CA VAL A 147 -2.91 21.89 13.61
C VAL A 147 -2.67 22.55 14.96
#